data_AF-A0A847NCF9-F1
#
_entry.id   AF-A0A847NCF9-F1
#
_cell.length_a   1.000
_cell.length_b   1.000
_cell.length_c   1.000
_cell.angle_alpha   90.00
_cell.angle_beta   90.00
_cell.angle_gamma   90.00
#
_symmetry.space_group_name_H-M   'P 1'
#
loop_
_entity.id
_entity.type
_entity.pdbx_description
1 polymer ?
#
loop_
_entity_poly.entity_id
_entity_poly.type
_entity_poly.pdbx_seq_one_letter_code
_entity_poly.pdbx_strand_id
1 'polypeptide(L)' 'VEEGGITSHAAIAGINLGKPVIVGVENALSILRDGQLITMDTVRGLIYRGAARVL' A
#
# COMPACT_ATOMS: atom_id res chain seq x y z
N VAL A 1 -3.16 -4.10 -2.53
CA VAL A 1 -4.14 -5.18 -2.81
C VAL A 1 -4.13 -6.17 -1.67
N GLU A 2 -5.28 -6.81 -1.39
CA GLU A 2 -5.40 -7.75 -0.25
C GLU A 2 -4.65 -9.05 -0.51
N GLU A 3 -4.70 -9.53 -1.75
CA GLU A 3 -3.98 -10.72 -2.20
C GLU A 3 -2.86 -10.35 -3.16
N GLY A 4 -1.74 -11.07 -3.08
CA GLY A 4 -0.63 -10.96 -4.03
C GLY A 4 0.74 -10.94 -3.37
N GLY A 5 1.72 -11.54 -4.05
CA GLY A 5 3.13 -11.46 -3.68
C GLY A 5 3.88 -10.36 -4.43
N ILE A 6 5.19 -10.25 -4.19
CA ILE A 6 6.08 -9.28 -4.84
C ILE A 6 6.16 -9.43 -6.37
N THR A 7 5.79 -10.59 -6.90
CA THR A 7 5.72 -10.88 -8.35
C THR A 7 4.29 -10.79 -8.92
N SER A 8 3.33 -10.32 -8.14
CA SER A 8 1.94 -10.16 -8.59
C SER A 8 1.80 -9.03 -9.61
N HIS A 9 0.69 -9.06 -10.35
CA HIS A 9 0.39 -8.04 -11.35
C HIS A 9 0.38 -6.63 -10.75
N ALA A 10 -0.20 -6.46 -9.57
CA ALA A 10 -0.24 -5.18 -8.86
C ALA A 10 1.17 -4.70 -8.45
N ALA A 11 2.03 -5.60 -7.97
CA ALA A 11 3.40 -5.27 -7.58
C ALA A 11 4.24 -4.84 -8.79
N ILE A 12 4.22 -5.63 -9.87
CA ILE A 12 4.98 -5.34 -11.10
C ILE A 12 4.49 -4.05 -11.75
N ALA A 13 3.16 -3.85 -11.85
CA ALA A 13 2.60 -2.64 -12.42
C ALA A 13 2.99 -1.39 -11.61
N GLY A 14 2.93 -1.47 -10.28
CA GLY A 14 3.37 -0.40 -9.38
C GLY A 14 4.81 0.03 -9.60
N ILE A 15 5.72 -0.95 -9.60
CA ILE A 15 7.15 -0.76 -9.81
C ILE A 15 7.42 -0.12 -11.18
N ASN A 16 6.80 -0.65 -12.25
CA ASN A 16 6.97 -0.11 -13.60
C ASN A 16 6.42 1.31 -13.77
N LEU A 17 5.39 1.67 -13.01
CA LEU A 17 4.82 3.01 -12.99
C LEU A 17 5.60 3.98 -12.09
N GLY A 18 6.66 3.52 -11.41
CA GLY A 18 7.42 4.31 -10.44
C GLY A 18 6.57 4.72 -9.23
N LYS A 19 5.50 3.96 -8.94
CA LYS A 19 4.59 4.24 -7.83
C LYS A 19 4.84 3.28 -6.67
N PRO A 20 4.85 3.77 -5.42
CA PRO A 20 4.94 2.92 -4.26
C PRO A 20 3.72 1.99 -4.18
N VAL A 21 3.94 0.70 -3.93
CA VAL A 21 2.88 -0.32 -3.85
C VAL A 21 3.11 -1.25 -2.66
N ILE A 22 2.04 -1.51 -1.92
CA ILE A 22 1.97 -2.57 -0.91
C ILE A 22 0.91 -3.60 -1.34
N VAL A 23 1.29 -4.87 -1.27
CA VAL A 23 0.46 -6.04 -1.60
C VAL A 23 0.34 -6.95 -0.38
N GLY A 24 -0.65 -7.82 -0.33
CA GLY A 24 -0.85 -8.72 0.81
C GLY A 24 -1.40 -8.03 2.07
N VAL A 25 -2.12 -6.91 1.92
CA VAL A 25 -2.68 -6.17 3.06
C VAL A 25 -4.03 -6.76 3.42
N GLU A 26 -4.07 -7.60 4.44
CA GLU A 26 -5.29 -8.25 4.89
C GLU A 26 -6.38 -7.21 5.24
N ASN A 27 -7.61 -7.43 4.75
CA ASN A 27 -8.79 -6.59 5.00
C ASN A 27 -8.67 -5.11 4.58
N ALA A 28 -7.72 -4.76 3.71
CA ALA A 28 -7.48 -3.40 3.25
C ALA A 28 -8.74 -2.68 2.77
N LEU A 29 -9.62 -3.35 2.03
CA LEU A 29 -10.83 -2.75 1.46
C LEU A 29 -11.91 -2.44 2.51
N SER A 30 -11.88 -3.12 3.65
CA SER A 30 -12.79 -2.85 4.76
C SER A 30 -12.26 -1.78 5.72
N ILE A 31 -10.93 -1.69 5.85
CA ILE A 31 -10.26 -0.77 6.78
C ILE A 31 -10.08 0.62 6.18
N LEU A 32 -9.70 0.68 4.89
CA LEU A 32 -9.46 1.92 4.17
C LEU A 32 -10.77 2.43 3.56
N ARG A 33 -11.01 3.74 3.70
CA ARG A 33 -12.18 4.41 3.13
C ARG A 33 -11.76 5.40 2.05
N ASP A 34 -12.63 5.58 1.07
CA ASP A 34 -12.42 6.59 0.03
C ASP A 34 -12.28 7.99 0.63
N GLY A 35 -11.33 8.77 0.10
CA GLY A 35 -11.02 10.12 0.61
C GLY A 35 -10.27 10.14 1.95
N GLN A 36 -9.94 8.99 2.54
CA GLN A 36 -9.19 8.94 3.79
C GLN A 36 -7.73 9.33 3.57
N LEU A 37 -7.23 10.27 4.38
CA LEU A 37 -5.80 10.57 4.43
C LEU A 37 -5.05 9.43 5.14
N ILE A 38 -4.08 8.85 4.45
CA ILE A 38 -3.18 7.82 4.98
C ILE A 38 -1.75 8.12 4.59
N THR A 39 -0.81 7.58 5.36
CA THR A 39 0.61 7.59 5.04
C THR A 39 1.08 6.15 4.84
N MET A 40 1.90 5.94 3.83
CA MET A 40 2.41 4.62 3.47
C MET A 40 3.94 4.60 3.58
N ASP A 41 4.48 3.75 4.45
CA ASP A 41 5.91 3.42 4.52
C ASP A 41 6.14 2.14 3.71
N THR A 42 6.55 2.30 2.46
CA THR A 42 6.77 1.16 1.56
C THR A 42 8.07 0.41 1.79
N VAL A 43 9.00 0.97 2.56
CA VAL A 43 10.24 0.27 2.92
C VAL A 43 9.94 -0.81 3.95
N ARG A 44 9.09 -0.48 4.93
CA ARG A 44 8.66 -1.42 5.98
C ARG A 44 7.36 -2.14 5.70
N GLY A 45 6.60 -1.71 4.68
CA GLY A 45 5.28 -2.25 4.36
C GLY A 45 4.21 -1.84 5.36
N LEU A 46 4.32 -0.65 5.97
CA LEU A 46 3.40 -0.17 7.00
C LEU A 46 2.46 0.92 6.46
N ILE A 47 1.22 0.92 6.96
CA ILE A 47 0.21 1.90 6.59
C ILE A 47 -0.29 2.58 7.87
N TYR A 48 -0.22 3.90 7.90
CA TYR A 48 -0.62 4.75 9.02
C TYR A 48 -1.84 5.58 8.65
N ARG A 49 -2.71 5.84 9.64
CA ARG A 49 -3.84 6.76 9.48
C ARG A 49 -3.36 8.21 9.60
N GLY A 50 -3.82 9.08 8.70
CA GLY A 50 -3.47 10.49 8.67
C GLY A 50 -2.09 10.76 8.07
N ALA A 51 -1.61 12.00 8.26
CA ALA A 51 -0.27 12.40 7.89
C ALA A 51 0.72 12.00 8.99
N ALA A 52 1.61 11.05 8.68
CA ALA A 52 2.71 10.65 9.52
C ALA A 52 4.03 10.99 8.83
N ARG A 53 5.04 11.41 9.59
CA ARG A 53 6.39 11.55 9.06
C ARG A 53 7.08 10.20 9.17
N VAL A 54 7.18 9.52 8.03
CA VAL A 54 7.91 8.26 7.88
C VAL A 54 9.17 8.50 7.03
N LEU A 55 10.16 7.62 7.16
CA LEU A 55 11.51 7.75 6.62
C LEU A 55 11.60 7.30 5.17
#